data_AF-A0A7J3SMA7-F1
#
_entry.id   AF-A0A7J3SMA7-F1
#
_cell.length_a   1.000
_cell.length_b   1.000
_cell.length_c   1.000
_cell.angle_alpha   90.00
_cell.angle_beta   90.00
_cell.angle_gamma   90.00
#
_symmetry.space_group_name_H-M   'P 1'
#
loop_
_entity.id
_entity.type
_entity.pdbx_description
1 polymer ?
#
loop_
_entity_poly.entity_id
_entity_poly.type
_entity_poly.pdbx_seq_one_letter_code
_entity_poly.pdbx_strand_id
1 'polypeptide(L)'
;MTERLRILVFDAIGYVAHFRKHFTTTSSLSYTFPPRTTVCGMVAGILGYDRNTYYDKFSSEKCKIGLMIMKPVRRLVQTLNYLMTDEEAIGYLRKHGK
;
A
#
# COMPACT_ATOMS: atom_id res chain seq x y z
N MET A 1 -1.42 -39.69 -1.86
CA MET A 1 -2.50 -38.69 -1.92
C MET A 1 -1.87 -37.37 -2.35
N THR A 2 -1.95 -37.01 -3.62
CA THR A 2 -1.22 -35.85 -4.16
C THR A 2 -2.09 -34.63 -3.97
N GLU A 3 -1.82 -33.81 -2.96
CA GLU A 3 -2.49 -32.51 -2.83
C GLU A 3 -2.15 -31.64 -4.05
N ARG A 4 -3.17 -31.25 -4.81
CA ARG A 4 -3.01 -30.26 -5.88
C ARG A 4 -2.89 -28.87 -5.25
N LEU A 5 -1.73 -28.25 -5.43
CA LEU A 5 -1.55 -26.82 -5.20
C LEU A 5 -2.49 -26.03 -6.11
N ARG A 6 -3.42 -25.28 -5.51
CA ARG A 6 -4.24 -24.29 -6.22
C ARG A 6 -3.53 -22.94 -6.15
N ILE A 7 -3.05 -22.48 -7.29
CA ILE A 7 -2.29 -21.23 -7.41
C ILE A 7 -3.08 -20.27 -8.30
N LEU A 8 -3.22 -19.03 -7.84
CA LEU A 8 -3.73 -17.93 -8.64
C LEU A 8 -2.56 -16.97 -8.91
N VAL A 9 -2.37 -16.60 -10.18
CA VAL A 9 -1.32 -15.67 -10.61
C VAL A 9 -2.00 -14.53 -11.36
N PHE A 10 -1.63 -13.30 -11.04
CA PHE A 10 -2.12 -12.10 -11.71
C PHE A 10 -1.06 -11.00 -11.64
N ASP A 11 -1.12 -10.09 -12.61
CA ASP A 11 -0.28 -8.90 -12.65
C ASP A 11 -1.01 -7.72 -12.01
N ALA A 12 -0.27 -6.93 -11.22
CA ALA A 12 -0.75 -5.65 -10.68
C ALA A 12 0.10 -4.52 -11.28
N ILE A 13 -0.56 -3.59 -11.98
CA ILE A 13 0.10 -2.53 -12.74
C ILE A 13 -0.43 -1.18 -12.27
N GLY A 14 0.47 -0.20 -12.11
CA GLY A 14 0.11 1.18 -11.78
C GLY A 14 1.18 2.15 -12.27
N TYR A 15 0.82 3.42 -12.42
CA TYR A 15 1.76 4.48 -12.84
C TYR A 15 2.77 4.82 -11.74
N VAL A 16 2.32 4.87 -10.49
CA VAL A 16 3.12 5.14 -9.29
C VAL A 16 2.58 4.29 -8.14
N ALA A 17 3.44 3.88 -7.22
CA ALA A 17 3.05 3.20 -5.99
C ALA A 17 3.84 3.74 -4.80
N HIS A 18 3.17 3.82 -3.64
CA HIS A 18 3.80 4.21 -2.38
C HIS A 18 3.49 3.17 -1.29
N PHE A 19 4.51 2.41 -0.91
CA PHE A 19 4.44 1.39 0.13
C PHE A 19 5.06 1.95 1.42
N ARG A 20 4.28 2.69 2.20
CA ARG A 20 4.76 3.46 3.35
C ARG A 20 5.59 2.61 4.34
N LYS A 21 6.78 3.10 4.73
CA LYS A 21 7.56 2.55 5.85
C LYS A 21 7.05 3.10 7.18
N HIS A 22 6.98 2.25 8.21
CA HIS A 22 6.40 2.61 9.52
C HIS A 22 7.30 3.52 10.40
N PHE A 23 8.58 3.67 10.09
CA PHE A 23 9.58 4.24 11.00
C PHE A 23 9.96 5.70 10.71
N THR A 24 9.18 6.44 9.93
CA THR A 24 9.47 7.85 9.62
C THR A 24 8.26 8.75 9.85
N THR A 25 8.39 9.67 10.82
CA THR A 25 7.35 10.63 11.21
C THR A 25 7.19 11.75 10.19
N THR A 26 8.28 12.25 9.62
CA THR A 26 8.28 13.40 8.69
C THR A 26 8.53 13.02 7.23
N SER A 27 9.28 11.94 6.96
CA SER A 27 9.55 11.49 5.60
C SER A 27 8.55 10.43 5.14
N SER A 28 7.95 10.59 3.96
CA SER A 28 7.15 9.52 3.34
C SER A 28 8.06 8.58 2.56
N LEU A 29 8.75 7.69 3.29
CA LEU A 29 9.58 6.65 2.68
C LEU A 29 8.72 5.49 2.19
N SER A 30 9.05 4.99 0.99
CA SER A 30 8.44 3.81 0.41
C SER A 30 9.38 2.60 0.47
N TYR A 31 8.84 1.41 0.71
CA TYR A 31 9.48 0.16 0.30
C TYR A 31 9.54 0.08 -1.23
N THR A 32 10.47 -0.75 -1.73
CA THR A 32 10.72 -0.95 -3.16
C THR A 32 9.66 -1.83 -3.84
N PHE A 33 9.05 -2.73 -3.08
CA PHE A 33 7.99 -3.65 -3.50
C PHE A 33 6.93 -3.71 -2.39
N PRO A 34 5.67 -4.11 -2.69
CA PRO A 34 4.63 -4.14 -1.68
C PRO A 34 4.95 -5.20 -0.63
N PRO A 35 4.93 -4.86 0.68
CA PRO A 35 5.02 -5.86 1.73
C PRO A 35 3.80 -6.78 1.70
N ARG A 36 3.92 -7.95 2.34
CA ARG A 36 2.86 -8.96 2.37
C ARG A 36 1.50 -8.37 2.81
N THR A 37 1.51 -7.52 3.82
CA THR A 37 0.31 -6.86 4.34
C THR A 37 -0.38 -5.98 3.29
N THR A 38 0.39 -5.29 2.45
CA THR A 38 -0.13 -4.52 1.32
C THR A 38 -0.76 -5.42 0.28
N VAL A 39 -0.09 -6.53 -0.09
CA VAL A 39 -0.66 -7.49 -1.06
C VAL A 39 -1.97 -8.07 -0.52
N CYS A 40 -2.02 -8.48 0.75
CA CYS A 40 -3.27 -8.93 1.38
C CYS A 40 -4.36 -7.87 1.34
N GLY A 41 -4.02 -6.61 1.65
CA GLY A 41 -4.97 -5.49 1.60
C GLY A 41 -5.50 -5.23 0.19
N MET A 42 -4.64 -5.31 -0.82
CA MET A 42 -5.05 -5.18 -2.23
C MET A 42 -6.04 -6.29 -2.62
N VAL A 43 -5.72 -7.54 -2.31
CA VAL A 43 -6.61 -8.69 -2.62
C VAL A 43 -7.91 -8.60 -1.81
N ALA A 44 -7.83 -8.25 -0.53
CA ALA A 44 -9.01 -8.04 0.33
C ALA A 44 -9.93 -6.95 -0.23
N GLY A 45 -9.37 -5.83 -0.71
CA GLY A 45 -10.12 -4.77 -1.35
C GLY A 45 -10.81 -5.22 -2.64
N ILE A 46 -10.14 -6.03 -3.47
CA ILE A 46 -10.73 -6.62 -4.68
C ILE A 46 -11.90 -7.55 -4.31
N LEU A 47 -11.77 -8.32 -3.22
CA LEU A 47 -12.80 -9.24 -2.73
C LEU A 47 -13.92 -8.54 -1.93
N GLY A 48 -13.80 -7.23 -1.67
CA GLY A 48 -14.78 -6.48 -0.89
C GLY A 48 -14.78 -6.80 0.61
N TYR A 49 -13.64 -7.19 1.18
CA TYR A 49 -13.54 -7.46 2.62
C TYR A 49 -13.33 -6.19 3.44
N ASP A 50 -14.06 -6.08 4.54
CA ASP A 50 -13.91 -5.00 5.50
C ASP A 50 -12.56 -5.07 6.24
N ARG A 51 -12.10 -3.90 6.69
CA ARG A 51 -10.91 -3.79 7.53
C ARG A 51 -11.02 -4.72 8.75
N ASN A 52 -9.92 -5.38 9.09
CA ASN A 52 -9.80 -6.33 10.20
C ASN A 52 -10.53 -7.67 10.06
N THR A 53 -11.28 -7.92 8.98
CA THR A 53 -12.01 -9.19 8.79
C THR A 53 -11.19 -10.28 8.09
N TYR A 54 -10.09 -9.91 7.43
CA TYR A 54 -9.39 -10.77 6.48
C TYR A 54 -8.02 -11.29 6.93
N TYR A 55 -7.53 -10.89 8.12
CA TYR A 55 -6.18 -11.25 8.55
C TYR A 55 -5.99 -12.75 8.75
N ASP A 56 -6.96 -13.44 9.33
CA ASP A 56 -6.90 -14.89 9.53
C ASP A 56 -6.93 -15.64 8.18
N LYS A 57 -7.82 -15.23 7.27
CA LYS A 57 -7.94 -15.82 5.92
C LYS A 57 -6.63 -15.72 5.15
N PHE A 58 -5.95 -14.58 5.26
CA PHE A 58 -4.64 -14.34 4.67
C PHE A 58 -3.50 -14.53 5.66
N SER A 59 -3.62 -15.40 6.66
CA SER A 59 -2.49 -15.77 7.51
C SER A 59 -1.42 -16.52 6.71
N SER A 60 -0.17 -16.52 7.18
CA SER A 60 0.92 -17.27 6.56
C SER A 60 0.64 -18.77 6.51
N GLU A 61 -0.15 -19.29 7.45
CA GLU A 61 -0.50 -20.70 7.53
C GLU A 61 -1.54 -21.09 6.48
N LYS A 62 -2.53 -20.23 6.21
CA LYS A 62 -3.65 -20.51 5.31
C LYS A 62 -3.41 -20.04 3.87
N CYS A 63 -2.64 -18.98 3.68
CA CYS A 63 -2.41 -18.38 2.37
C CYS A 63 -0.93 -18.01 2.18
N LYS A 64 -0.26 -18.73 1.28
CA LYS A 64 1.10 -18.38 0.84
C LYS A 64 1.01 -17.34 -0.26
N ILE A 65 1.83 -16.29 -0.18
CA ILE A 65 1.87 -15.19 -1.14
C ILE A 65 3.30 -15.07 -1.64
N GLY A 66 3.47 -15.12 -2.96
CA GLY A 66 4.72 -14.82 -3.66
C GLY A 66 4.59 -13.53 -4.45
N LEU A 67 5.73 -12.89 -4.72
CA LEU A 67 5.79 -11.70 -5.56
C LEU A 67 6.95 -11.82 -6.54
N MET A 68 6.71 -11.41 -7.79
CA MET A 68 7.73 -11.29 -8.83
C MET A 68 7.77 -9.83 -9.31
N ILE A 69 8.98 -9.29 -9.41
CA ILE A 69 9.20 -7.96 -9.97
C ILE A 69 9.30 -8.08 -11.49
N MET A 70 8.27 -7.62 -12.21
CA MET A 70 8.17 -7.77 -13.67
C MET A 70 9.06 -6.81 -14.46
N LYS A 71 9.42 -5.66 -13.87
CA LYS A 71 10.26 -4.62 -14.49
C LYS A 71 11.24 -4.05 -13.48
N PRO A 72 12.43 -3.56 -13.92
CA PRO A 72 13.40 -2.93 -13.01
C PRO A 72 12.77 -1.79 -12.21
N VAL A 73 13.01 -1.80 -10.90
CA VAL A 73 12.39 -0.82 -10.00
C VAL A 73 13.03 0.55 -10.18
N ARG A 74 12.19 1.58 -10.30
CA ARG A 74 12.61 2.99 -10.33
C ARG A 74 12.04 3.71 -9.12
N ARG A 75 12.86 4.49 -8.43
CA ARG A 75 12.45 5.27 -7.25
C ARG A 75 12.33 6.75 -7.60
N LEU A 76 11.18 7.33 -7.29
CA LEU A 76 10.95 8.76 -7.33
C LEU A 76 11.02 9.32 -5.90
N VAL A 77 11.85 10.35 -5.69
CA VAL A 77 11.90 11.09 -4.43
C VAL A 77 11.52 12.53 -4.75
N GLN A 78 10.44 12.99 -4.12
CA GLN A 78 9.95 14.35 -4.27
C GLN A 78 9.82 14.98 -2.89
N THR A 79 10.23 16.25 -2.79
CA THR A 79 9.92 17.07 -1.63
C THR A 79 8.44 17.39 -1.66
N LEU A 80 7.72 17.00 -0.61
CA LEU A 80 6.29 17.27 -0.45
C LEU A 80 6.11 18.37 0.59
N ASN A 81 5.39 19.43 0.23
CA ASN A 81 4.88 20.40 1.19
C ASN A 81 3.49 19.94 1.62
N TYR A 82 3.37 19.40 2.84
CA TYR A 82 2.07 19.03 3.37
C TYR A 82 1.29 20.29 3.71
N LEU A 83 0.07 20.39 3.19
CA LEU A 83 -0.89 21.40 3.60
C LEU A 83 -1.68 20.86 4.80
N MET A 84 -1.68 21.60 5.90
CA MET A 84 -2.64 21.34 6.98
C MET A 84 -4.02 21.81 6.54
N THR A 85 -4.99 20.92 6.68
CA THR A 85 -6.38 21.15 6.24
C THR A 85 -7.37 21.09 7.41
N ASP A 86 -6.90 21.36 8.63
CA ASP A 86 -7.82 21.65 9.74
C ASP A 86 -8.50 23.01 9.50
N GLU A 87 -9.62 23.24 10.19
CA GLU A 87 -10.44 24.44 9.98
C GLU A 87 -9.66 25.73 10.24
N GLU A 88 -8.74 25.70 11.20
CA GLU A 88 -7.88 26.82 11.58
C GLU A 88 -6.87 27.17 10.49
N ALA A 89 -6.13 26.17 9.97
CA ALA A 89 -5.17 26.35 8.88
C ALA A 89 -5.87 26.79 7.58
N ILE A 90 -7.04 26.23 7.28
CA ILE A 90 -7.84 26.67 6.12
C ILE A 90 -8.30 28.13 6.32
N GLY A 91 -8.73 28.51 7.52
CA GLY A 91 -9.10 29.88 7.85
C GLY A 91 -7.94 30.86 7.69
N TYR A 92 -6.73 30.48 8.12
CA TYR A 92 -5.52 31.27 7.92
C TYR A 92 -5.19 31.45 6.42
N LEU A 93 -5.21 30.35 5.65
CA LEU A 93 -4.93 30.36 4.21
C LEU A 93 -5.95 31.18 3.42
N ARG A 94 -7.25 31.12 3.76
CA ARG A 94 -8.27 31.93 3.09
C ARG A 94 -8.12 33.44 3.36
N LYS A 95 -7.60 33.81 4.53
CA LYS A 95 -7.41 35.22 4.93
C LYS A 95 -6.11 35.83 4.40
N HIS A 96 -5.05 35.03 4.25
CA HIS A 96 -3.70 35.52 3.93
C HIS A 96 -3.07 34.89 2.68
N GLY A 97 -3.70 33.88 2.09
CA GLY A 97 -3.32 33.35 0.79
C GLY A 97 -3.68 34.35 -0.28
N LYS A 98 -2.67 34.87 -0.98
CA LYS A 98 -2.85 35.67 -2.20
C LYS A 98 -3.43 34.82 -3.32
#